data_AF-A0A482ZCS1-F1
#
_entry.id   AF-A0A482ZCS1-F1
#
_cell.length_a   1.000
_cell.length_b   1.000
_cell.length_c   1.000
_cell.angle_alpha   90.00
_cell.angle_beta   90.00
_cell.angle_gamma   90.00
#
_symmetry.space_group_name_H-M   'P 1'
#
loop_
_entity.id
_entity.type
_entity.pdbx_description
1 polymer ?
#
loop_
_entity_poly.entity_id
_entity_poly.type
_entity_poly.pdbx_seq_one_letter_code
_entity_poly.pdbx_strand_id
1 'polypeptide(L)' 'MHQYEKNIALKARDFVRSKLSNAKEIKLTNLQRGKYFRVVANVLVDGVSLEQELLDNKLAYRYDGGRKLSWCE' A
#
# COMPACT_ATOMS: atom_id res chain seq x y z
N MET A 1 16.21 -1.41 12.29
CA MET A 1 15.53 -0.89 11.08
C MET A 1 16.47 0.10 10.44
N HIS A 2 17.00 -0.24 9.27
CA HIS A 2 18.00 0.57 8.59
C HIS A 2 17.39 1.90 8.15
N GLN A 3 18.17 2.99 8.11
CA GLN A 3 17.67 4.33 7.74
C GLN A 3 16.98 4.32 6.36
N TYR A 4 17.47 3.48 5.44
CA TYR A 4 16.86 3.28 4.13
C TYR A 4 15.40 2.78 4.22
N GLU A 5 15.14 1.71 4.99
CA GLU A 5 13.79 1.15 5.17
C GLU A 5 12.83 2.19 5.75
N LYS A 6 13.29 2.97 6.74
CA LYS A 6 12.51 4.07 7.31
C LYS A 6 12.18 5.12 6.25
N ASN A 7 13.15 5.51 5.43
CA ASN A 7 12.94 6.52 4.40
C ASN A 7 11.92 6.06 3.35
N ILE A 8 11.99 4.80 2.90
CA ILE A 8 10.99 4.29 1.95
C ILE A 8 9.62 4.15 2.60
N ALA A 9 9.55 3.69 3.86
CA ALA A 9 8.28 3.60 4.58
C ALA A 9 7.61 4.99 4.73
N LEU A 10 8.39 6.04 5.01
CA LEU A 10 7.89 7.42 5.07
C LEU A 10 7.40 7.89 3.69
N LYS A 11 8.15 7.63 2.62
CA LYS A 11 7.74 7.95 1.24
C LYS A 11 6.44 7.25 0.87
N ALA A 12 6.31 5.95 1.16
CA ALA A 12 5.09 5.19 0.88
C ALA A 12 3.90 5.74 1.65
N ARG A 13 4.07 6.03 2.95
CA ARG A 13 3.03 6.66 3.79
C ARG A 13 2.58 8.00 3.21
N ASP A 14 3.51 8.88 2.87
CA ASP A 14 3.20 10.24 2.42
C ASP A 14 2.58 10.24 1.02
N PHE A 15 3.02 9.32 0.15
CA PHE A 15 2.39 9.06 -1.15
C PHE A 15 0.92 8.66 -0.99
N VAL A 16 0.64 7.64 -0.18
CA VAL A 16 -0.74 7.18 0.06
C VAL A 16 -1.57 8.29 0.69
N ARG A 17 -1.04 8.99 1.69
CA ARG A 17 -1.76 10.10 2.34
C ARG A 17 -2.17 11.17 1.34
N SER A 18 -1.24 11.59 0.48
CA SER A 18 -1.51 12.61 -0.55
C SER A 18 -2.55 12.13 -1.56
N LYS A 19 -2.46 10.88 -2.02
CA LYS A 19 -3.44 10.30 -2.95
C LYS A 19 -4.84 10.28 -2.36
N LEU A 20 -4.98 9.76 -1.14
CA LEU A 20 -6.28 9.64 -0.49
C LEU A 20 -6.89 11.00 -0.11
N SER A 21 -6.07 11.98 0.31
CA SER A 21 -6.57 13.29 0.70
C SER A 21 -7.09 14.13 -0.47
N ASN A 22 -6.59 13.86 -1.68
CA ASN A 22 -6.97 14.60 -2.90
C ASN A 22 -7.96 13.83 -3.79
N ALA A 23 -8.36 12.62 -3.37
CA ALA A 23 -9.27 11.78 -4.13
C ALA A 23 -10.67 12.39 -4.18
N LYS A 24 -11.30 12.36 -5.35
CA LYS A 24 -12.74 12.66 -5.47
C LYS A 24 -13.58 11.46 -5.05
N GLU A 25 -13.09 10.26 -5.37
CA GLU A 25 -13.75 9.01 -5.05
C GLU A 25 -12.75 7.94 -4.63
N ILE A 26 -13.08 7.19 -3.57
CA ILE A 26 -12.33 6.01 -3.13
C ILE A 26 -13.29 4.83 -3.12
N LYS A 27 -13.02 3.81 -3.94
CA LYS A 27 -13.81 2.57 -4.02
C LYS A 27 -13.04 1.42 -3.38
N LEU A 28 -13.68 0.74 -2.43
CA LEU A 28 -13.19 -0.50 -1.85
C LEU A 28 -13.89 -1.68 -2.51
N THR A 29 -13.13 -2.62 -3.07
CA THR A 29 -13.65 -3.83 -3.72
C THR A 29 -12.99 -5.08 -3.14
N ASN A 30 -13.56 -6.26 -3.38
CA ASN A 30 -13.05 -7.54 -2.85
C ASN A 30 -12.85 -7.50 -1.33
N LEU A 31 -13.88 -7.06 -0.60
CA LEU A 31 -13.85 -6.91 0.85
C LEU A 31 -13.70 -8.28 1.53
N GLN A 32 -12.67 -8.40 2.37
CA GLN A 32 -12.36 -9.59 3.13
C GLN A 32 -12.11 -9.25 4.59
N ARG A 33 -12.37 -10.22 5.47
CA ARG A 33 -12.09 -10.08 6.90
C ARG A 33 -10.69 -10.58 7.20
N GLY A 34 -9.79 -9.65 7.54
CA GLY A 34 -8.45 -9.93 8.02
C GLY A 34 -8.39 -10.25 9.53
N LYS A 35 -7.18 -10.56 10.00
CA LYS A 35 -6.90 -10.72 11.43
C LYS A 35 -7.21 -9.43 12.19
N TYR A 36 -7.56 -9.57 13.47
CA TYR A 36 -7.89 -8.44 14.35
C TYR A 36 -9.03 -7.55 13.81
N PHE A 37 -10.04 -8.18 13.18
CA PHE A 37 -11.22 -7.49 12.61
C PHE A 37 -10.89 -6.43 11.55
N ARG A 38 -9.71 -6.50 10.91
CA ARG A 38 -9.36 -5.59 9.83
C ARG A 38 -10.17 -5.90 8.57
N VAL A 39 -10.56 -4.87 7.84
CA VAL A 39 -11.07 -5.02 6.48
C VAL A 39 -9.88 -5.02 5.53
N VAL A 40 -9.76 -6.05 4.72
CA VAL A 40 -8.79 -6.14 3.62
C VAL A 40 -9.57 -5.92 2.33
N ALA A 41 -9.06 -5.07 1.45
CA ALA A 41 -9.76 -4.68 0.23
C ALA A 41 -8.77 -4.24 -0.85
N ASN A 42 -9.20 -4.35 -2.09
CA ASN A 42 -8.59 -3.62 -3.19
C ASN A 42 -9.08 -2.16 -3.14
N VAL A 43 -8.17 -1.21 -3.25
CA VAL A 43 -8.46 0.23 -3.16
C VAL A 43 -8.28 0.86 -4.53
N LEU A 44 -9.37 1.42 -5.07
CA LEU A 44 -9.36 2.24 -6.27
C LEU A 44 -9.51 3.71 -5.85
N VAL A 45 -8.60 4.57 -6.28
CA VAL A 45 -8.60 6.02 -6.05
C VAL A 45 -8.84 6.69 -7.40
N ASP A 46 -9.98 7.37 -7.55
CA ASP A 46 -10.40 7.99 -8.81
C ASP A 46 -10.35 7.02 -10.02
N GLY A 47 -10.71 5.75 -9.78
CA GLY A 47 -10.68 4.67 -10.78
C GLY A 47 -9.33 3.99 -10.98
N VAL A 48 -8.27 4.44 -10.31
CA VAL A 48 -6.91 3.89 -10.42
C VAL A 48 -6.56 3.01 -9.22
N SER A 49 -5.94 1.85 -9.46
CA SER A 49 -5.54 0.92 -8.38
C SER A 49 -4.39 1.48 -7.55
N LEU A 50 -4.62 1.70 -6.26
CA LEU A 50 -3.59 2.13 -5.31
C LEU A 50 -2.47 1.09 -5.16
N GLU A 51 -2.81 -0.19 -5.24
CA GLU A 51 -1.82 -1.27 -5.24
C GLU A 51 -0.85 -1.13 -6.41
N GLN A 52 -1.38 -0.96 -7.63
CA GLN A 52 -0.56 -0.84 -8.83
C GLN A 52 0.32 0.41 -8.76
N GLU A 53 -0.21 1.55 -8.31
CA GLU A 53 0.58 2.77 -8.15
C GLU A 53 1.73 2.59 -7.15
N LEU A 54 1.50 1.89 -6.04
CA LEU A 54 2.56 1.60 -5.07
C LEU A 54 3.64 0.70 -5.66
N LEU A 55 3.27 -0.31 -6.46
CA LEU A 55 4.21 -1.20 -7.12
C LEU A 55 5.04 -0.45 -8.18
N ASP A 56 4.38 0.35 -9.03
CA ASP A 56 5.05 1.11 -10.11
C ASP A 56 6.03 2.14 -9.55
N ASN A 57 5.71 2.75 -8.41
CA ASN A 57 6.60 3.70 -7.73
C ASN A 57 7.66 3.02 -6.84
N LYS A 58 7.75 1.69 -6.83
CA LYS A 58 8.65 0.90 -5.96
C LYS A 58 8.48 1.22 -4.46
N LEU A 59 7.24 1.53 -4.07
CA LEU A 59 6.83 1.82 -2.69
C LEU A 59 6.19 0.62 -2.00
N ALA A 60 5.94 -0.46 -2.74
CA ALA A 60 5.49 -1.74 -2.23
C ALA A 60 6.11 -2.89 -3.04
N TYR A 61 5.96 -4.11 -2.52
CA TYR A 61 6.23 -5.35 -3.25
C TYR A 61 5.05 -6.30 -3.11
N ARG A 62 4.95 -7.26 -4.02
CA ARG A 62 3.94 -8.32 -3.95
C ARG A 62 4.24 -9.26 -2.79
N TYR A 63 3.21 -9.57 -2.02
CA TYR A 63 3.29 -10.53 -0.93
C TYR A 63 2.56 -11.82 -1.32
N ASP A 64 3.29 -12.93 -1.36
CA ASP A 64 2.84 -14.25 -1.81
C ASP A 64 2.53 -15.21 -0.64
N GLY A 65 2.50 -14.70 0.59
CA GLY A 65 2.30 -15.51 1.80
C GLY A 65 3.59 -16.09 2.39
N GLY A 66 4.75 -15.78 1.80
CA GLY A 66 6.05 -16.18 2.31
C GLY A 66 6.55 -15.38 3.52
N ARG A 67 7.85 -15.48 3.78
CA ARG A 67 8.54 -14.66 4.78
C ARG A 67 8.69 -13.24 4.25
N LYS A 68 8.52 -12.25 5.13
CA LYS A 68 8.79 -10.85 4.80
C LYS A 68 10.23 -10.71 4.29
N LEU A 69 10.40 -10.24 3.07
CA LEU A 69 11.72 -9.93 2.51
C LEU A 69 12.34 -8.74 3.24
N SER A 70 13.65 -8.81 3.47
CA SER A 70 14.44 -7.65 3.89
C SER A 70 14.40 -6.61 2.77
N TRP A 71 14.12 -5.35 3.12
CA TRP A 71 14.05 -4.25 2.15
C TRP A 71 15.45 -3.76 1.73
N CYS A 72 16.51 -4.23 2.38
CA CYS A 72 17.90 -3.75 2.24
C CYS A 72 18.88 -4.81 1.71
N GLU A 73 18.41 -5.84 1.03
CA GLU A 73 19.31 -6.75 0.31
C GLU A 73 19.83 -6.12 -0.99
#